data_AF-A0A3A6Q751-F1
#
_entry.id   AF-A0A3A6Q751-F1
#
_cell.length_a   1.000
_cell.length_b   1.000
_cell.length_c   1.000
_cell.angle_alpha   90.00
_cell.angle_beta   90.00
_cell.angle_gamma   90.00
#
_symmetry.space_group_name_H-M   'P 1'
#
loop_
_entity.id
_entity.type
_entity.pdbx_description
1 polymer ?
#
loop_
_entity_poly.entity_id
_entity_poly.type
_entity_poly.pdbx_seq_one_letter_code
_entity_poly.pdbx_strand_id
1 'polypeptide(L)'
;MSKAILTANTIVVIGNDGQLREVQPGEVPVAGEVVVVVGDNATAVTDMQANIVSGNDGLVELNLDRSIADIVQQIEQGQDPTVDAENAPGADVIDGSSPTVTGSISRTDAQTLATTLFETNGLESQGLSQTQSVALLDLIRDGLLGNIGDGGNLGGSGGGDEGNGGSGGGDGGGSSNEPPFFDFPSDQNSYSFDYDENSSGDDVIGTVSATDPEGEEILYSIEFGDDDPLEGLFEINADGEITLTEAGVDAFTNDYELQSNTHQITVVASDGVNTTETTVTLNEQDVNEAPVFELPDGGGDDYIFYYDENSADEYVIGTVSATDPENETVTYQLDFADDDPLMGLFEIDSNGQISLTAAGVAAFTNDYELQSNSHQVTVIASDGVNESSIVVTLNEQDVNEAPVFELPDGEEEYCFHYDENSAEEYVIGMVSALDPEGGNVTYSIDYAPNDPLNGLFEVNNNGQISLTDAGVEAFTNDYELFSNNHYITVVASDGVNE
;
A
#
# COMPACT_ATOMS: atom_id res chain seq x y z
N MET A 1 3.28 -15.98 28.88
CA MET A 1 3.75 -14.78 29.64
C MET A 1 3.19 -14.82 31.06
N SER A 2 4.05 -14.84 32.08
CA SER A 2 3.61 -14.81 33.49
C SER A 2 3.25 -13.38 33.89
N LYS A 3 1.98 -13.14 34.20
CA LYS A 3 1.46 -11.83 34.63
C LYS A 3 1.85 -11.64 36.10
N ALA A 4 2.97 -10.97 36.36
CA ALA A 4 3.39 -10.62 37.71
C ALA A 4 2.42 -9.56 38.28
N ILE A 5 1.62 -9.96 39.26
CA ILE A 5 0.79 -9.05 40.06
C ILE A 5 1.72 -8.39 41.07
N LEU A 6 2.17 -7.17 40.80
CA LEU A 6 2.94 -6.35 41.73
C LEU A 6 2.02 -5.95 42.90
N THR A 7 2.30 -6.47 44.09
CA THR A 7 1.64 -6.04 45.32
C THR A 7 2.15 -4.66 45.72
N ALA A 8 1.26 -3.80 46.23
CA ALA A 8 1.60 -2.47 46.71
C ALA A 8 2.81 -2.53 47.68
N ASN A 9 3.72 -1.56 47.52
CA ASN A 9 5.00 -1.38 48.24
C ASN A 9 6.27 -2.05 47.67
N THR A 10 6.24 -2.59 46.45
CA THR A 10 7.46 -3.11 45.78
C THR A 10 8.26 -1.99 45.12
N ILE A 11 9.55 -1.86 45.49
CA ILE A 11 10.53 -1.03 44.78
C ILE A 11 11.18 -1.90 43.71
N VAL A 12 11.10 -1.48 42.45
CA VAL A 12 11.77 -2.15 41.33
C VAL A 12 12.92 -1.28 40.85
N VAL A 13 14.09 -1.89 40.67
CA VAL A 13 15.25 -1.25 40.05
C VAL A 13 15.50 -1.81 38.66
N ILE A 14 15.96 -0.94 37.76
CA ILE A 14 16.53 -1.31 36.46
C ILE A 14 18.04 -1.19 36.60
N GLY A 15 18.75 -2.32 36.44
CA GLY A 15 20.22 -2.37 36.49
C GLY A 15 20.87 -1.75 35.25
N ASN A 16 22.18 -1.47 35.33
CA ASN A 16 22.97 -0.95 34.20
C ASN A 16 23.03 -1.93 33.00
N ASP A 17 22.64 -3.18 33.20
CA ASP A 17 22.50 -4.22 32.17
C ASP A 17 21.09 -4.27 31.54
N GLY A 18 20.20 -3.36 31.94
CA GLY A 18 18.82 -3.28 31.48
C GLY A 18 17.88 -4.31 32.12
N GLN A 19 18.34 -5.10 33.10
CA GLN A 19 17.49 -6.09 33.76
C GLN A 19 16.69 -5.49 34.93
N LEU A 20 15.47 -5.97 35.10
CA LEU A 20 14.56 -5.59 36.18
C LEU A 20 14.80 -6.47 37.41
N ARG A 21 14.86 -5.86 38.59
CA ARG A 21 14.98 -6.57 39.87
C ARG A 21 14.16 -5.90 40.98
N GLU A 22 13.54 -6.71 41.82
CA GLU A 22 12.89 -6.25 43.04
C GLU A 22 13.92 -5.99 44.15
N VAL A 23 13.82 -4.82 44.81
CA VAL A 23 14.67 -4.44 45.95
C VAL A 23 14.07 -5.01 47.23
N GLN A 24 14.85 -5.79 47.97
CA GLN A 24 14.38 -6.41 49.21
C GLN A 24 14.31 -5.37 50.36
N PRO A 25 13.45 -5.58 51.38
CA PRO A 25 13.33 -4.65 52.51
C PRO A 25 14.68 -4.40 53.22
N GLY A 26 15.16 -3.16 53.18
CA GLY A 26 16.42 -2.73 53.81
C GLY A 26 17.65 -2.78 52.89
N GLU A 27 17.49 -3.21 51.64
CA GLU A 27 18.52 -3.11 50.60
C GLU A 27 18.53 -1.69 50.01
N VAL A 28 19.73 -1.14 49.79
CA VAL A 28 19.92 0.20 49.21
C VAL A 28 20.28 0.02 47.73
N PRO A 29 19.53 0.64 46.80
CA PRO A 29 19.87 0.64 45.37
C PRO A 29 21.28 1.16 45.10
N VAL A 30 21.95 0.60 44.10
CA VAL A 30 23.34 0.92 43.75
C VAL A 30 23.37 2.14 42.82
N ALA A 31 24.45 2.93 42.90
CA ALA A 31 24.65 4.06 41.99
C ALA A 31 24.58 3.63 40.51
N GLY A 32 23.76 4.33 39.73
CA GLY A 32 23.46 4.01 38.32
C GLY A 32 22.14 3.26 38.11
N GLU A 33 21.56 2.63 39.14
CA GLU A 33 20.25 1.99 39.03
C GLU A 33 19.13 3.04 38.88
N VAL A 34 18.13 2.74 38.04
CA VAL A 34 16.89 3.50 37.95
C VAL A 34 15.87 2.89 38.89
N VAL A 35 15.41 3.66 39.88
CA VAL A 35 14.40 3.24 40.85
C VAL A 35 13.03 3.65 40.34
N VAL A 36 12.14 2.68 40.16
CA VAL A 36 10.74 2.90 39.78
C VAL A 36 9.87 2.65 41.00
N VAL A 37 9.12 3.67 41.41
CA VAL A 37 8.18 3.61 42.54
C VAL A 37 6.75 3.71 42.01
N VAL A 38 5.92 2.74 42.40
CA VAL A 38 4.47 2.76 42.15
C VAL A 38 3.80 3.32 43.41
N GLY A 39 3.06 4.43 43.26
CA GLY A 39 2.42 5.12 44.38
C GLY A 39 1.43 4.28 45.19
N ASP A 40 1.27 4.63 46.48
CA ASP A 40 0.35 3.94 47.39
C ASP A 40 -1.09 3.93 46.87
N ASN A 41 -1.68 2.73 46.75
CA ASN A 41 -3.05 2.46 46.29
C ASN A 41 -3.37 2.73 44.81
N ALA A 42 -2.38 2.70 43.92
CA ALA A 42 -2.63 2.80 42.48
C ALA A 42 -3.29 1.51 41.92
N THR A 43 -4.58 1.55 41.61
CA THR A 43 -5.29 0.49 40.86
C THR A 43 -5.09 0.58 39.33
N ALA A 44 -4.36 1.59 38.85
CA ALA A 44 -3.95 1.77 37.47
C ALA A 44 -2.57 2.46 37.43
N VAL A 45 -1.72 2.08 36.47
CA VAL A 45 -0.32 2.52 36.33
C VAL A 45 -0.25 3.92 35.69
N THR A 46 -0.86 4.91 36.31
CA THR A 46 -0.82 6.31 35.82
C THR A 46 0.14 7.20 36.62
N ASP A 47 0.53 6.79 37.83
CA ASP A 47 1.44 7.53 38.71
C ASP A 47 2.74 6.75 38.96
N MET A 48 3.52 6.50 37.89
CA MET A 48 4.89 5.99 38.03
C MET A 48 5.88 7.14 38.18
N GLN A 49 6.72 7.08 39.21
CA GLN A 49 7.86 8.00 39.36
C GLN A 49 9.16 7.23 39.17
N ALA A 50 10.07 7.77 38.36
CA ALA A 50 11.37 7.19 38.08
C ALA A 50 12.49 8.13 38.56
N ASN A 51 13.39 7.62 39.38
CA ASN A 51 14.53 8.37 39.92
C ASN A 51 15.84 7.63 39.63
N ILE A 52 16.92 8.37 39.34
CA ILE A 52 18.28 7.81 39.23
C ILE A 52 19.00 7.89 40.58
N VAL A 53 19.71 6.82 40.94
CA VAL A 53 20.58 6.80 42.13
C VAL A 53 21.92 7.44 41.78
N SER A 54 22.17 8.66 42.29
CA SER A 54 23.46 9.34 42.15
C SER A 54 24.45 8.87 43.21
N GLY A 55 25.76 8.90 42.91
CA GLY A 55 26.85 8.34 43.73
C GLY A 55 27.05 8.90 45.14
N ASN A 56 26.13 9.72 45.65
CA ASN A 56 26.10 10.25 47.02
C ASN A 56 24.77 9.91 47.75
N ASP A 57 24.26 8.68 47.60
CA ASP A 57 23.04 8.15 48.26
C ASP A 57 21.76 9.00 48.05
N GLY A 58 21.72 9.83 47.01
CA GLY A 58 20.59 10.69 46.69
C GLY A 58 19.81 10.20 45.47
N LEU A 59 18.49 10.09 45.60
CA LEU A 59 17.58 9.90 44.46
C LEU A 59 17.43 11.24 43.71
N VAL A 60 17.71 11.23 42.42
CA VAL A 60 17.52 12.38 41.53
C VAL A 60 16.31 12.10 40.65
N GLU A 61 15.32 13.01 40.70
CA GLU A 61 14.10 12.91 39.89
C GLU A 61 14.43 13.10 38.40
N LEU A 62 13.99 12.16 37.57
CA LEU A 62 14.06 12.27 36.11
C LEU A 62 12.96 13.21 35.62
N ASN A 63 13.13 14.51 35.84
CA ASN A 63 12.22 15.53 35.31
C ASN A 63 12.63 15.91 33.89
N LEU A 64 12.14 15.14 32.90
CA LEU A 64 12.39 15.37 31.47
C LEU A 64 11.66 16.60 30.90
N ASP A 65 10.71 17.16 31.65
CA ASP A 65 9.81 18.18 31.13
C ASP A 65 10.45 19.58 31.06
N ARG A 66 11.48 19.86 31.89
CA ARG A 66 12.11 21.19 31.91
C ARG A 66 13.01 21.45 30.70
N SER A 67 13.88 20.50 30.37
CA SER A 67 14.87 20.68 29.30
C SER A 67 14.23 20.70 27.91
N ILE A 68 13.11 19.97 27.72
CA ILE A 68 12.36 19.97 26.46
C ILE A 68 11.56 21.27 26.31
N ALA A 69 10.93 21.76 27.39
CA ALA A 69 10.15 23.00 27.35
C ALA A 69 11.00 24.22 26.97
N ASP A 70 12.24 24.32 27.47
CA ASP A 70 13.14 25.43 27.16
C ASP A 70 13.65 25.37 25.70
N ILE A 71 13.89 24.17 25.15
CA ILE A 71 14.26 23.98 23.74
C ILE A 71 13.10 24.34 22.81
N VAL A 72 11.88 23.88 23.12
CA VAL A 72 10.68 24.21 22.34
C VAL A 72 10.41 25.71 22.36
N GLN A 73 10.58 26.36 23.51
CA GLN A 73 10.45 27.81 23.64
C GLN A 73 11.47 28.58 22.79
N GLN A 74 12.71 28.09 22.68
CA GLN A 74 13.73 28.70 21.82
C GLN A 74 13.41 28.56 20.34
N ILE A 75 12.88 27.39 19.91
CA ILE A 75 12.43 27.14 18.54
C ILE A 75 11.25 28.05 18.18
N GLU A 76 10.26 28.19 19.07
CA GLU A 76 9.11 29.09 18.86
C GLU A 76 9.52 30.57 18.76
N GLN A 77 10.65 30.95 19.37
CA GLN A 77 11.21 32.30 19.31
C GLN A 77 12.22 32.50 18.18
N GLY A 78 12.42 31.49 17.31
CA GLY A 78 13.36 31.53 16.19
C GLY A 78 14.83 31.60 16.60
N GLN A 79 15.16 31.18 17.82
CA GLN A 79 16.53 31.03 18.31
C GLN A 79 17.04 29.62 17.95
N ASP A 80 18.34 29.51 17.69
CA ASP A 80 19.01 28.21 17.47
C ASP A 80 19.35 27.59 18.84
N PRO A 81 18.77 26.43 19.21
CA PRO A 81 19.04 25.81 20.52
C PRO A 81 20.49 25.34 20.70
N THR A 82 21.29 25.31 19.64
CA THR A 82 22.67 24.79 19.68
C THR A 82 23.71 25.82 20.11
N VAL A 83 23.36 27.11 20.19
CA VAL A 83 24.31 28.18 20.56
C VAL A 83 24.36 28.48 22.06
N ASP A 84 23.42 27.97 22.85
CA ASP A 84 23.42 28.11 24.31
C ASP A 84 23.97 26.86 24.99
N ALA A 85 25.21 26.92 25.47
CA ALA A 85 25.92 25.78 26.05
C ALA A 85 25.27 25.19 27.31
N GLU A 86 24.38 25.93 27.99
CA GLU A 86 23.65 25.42 29.16
C GLU A 86 22.35 24.68 28.77
N ASN A 87 21.82 24.90 27.55
CA ASN A 87 20.54 24.36 27.07
C ASN A 87 20.62 23.56 25.76
N ALA A 88 21.83 23.38 25.22
CA ALA A 88 22.04 22.62 24.00
C ALA A 88 21.61 21.15 24.20
N PRO A 89 20.92 20.54 23.22
CA PRO A 89 20.72 19.09 23.23
C PRO A 89 22.10 18.44 23.29
N GLY A 90 22.35 17.61 24.31
CA GLY A 90 23.67 17.10 24.71
C GLY A 90 24.38 16.22 23.68
N ALA A 91 24.66 16.75 22.50
CA ALA A 91 25.40 16.11 21.43
C ALA A 91 26.93 16.20 21.63
N ASP A 92 27.40 16.98 22.61
CA ASP A 92 28.83 17.16 22.94
C ASP A 92 29.20 16.59 24.33
N VAL A 93 28.33 15.79 24.95
CA VAL A 93 28.69 15.04 26.16
C VAL A 93 29.15 13.62 25.81
N ILE A 94 30.18 13.16 26.52
CA ILE A 94 30.83 11.85 26.31
C ILE A 94 29.84 10.66 26.38
N ASP A 95 28.67 10.83 26.98
CA ASP A 95 27.62 9.81 27.13
C ASP A 95 26.42 10.01 26.16
N GLY A 96 26.56 10.86 25.13
CA GLY A 96 25.54 11.04 24.10
C GLY A 96 25.50 9.87 23.10
N SER A 97 24.31 9.52 22.61
CA SER A 97 24.11 8.46 21.59
C SER A 97 24.68 8.80 20.20
N SER A 98 25.38 9.92 20.05
CA SER A 98 25.97 10.38 18.80
C SER A 98 27.48 10.09 18.77
N PRO A 99 28.05 9.55 17.67
CA PRO A 99 29.46 9.23 17.61
C PRO A 99 30.32 10.50 17.67
N THR A 100 31.13 10.64 18.72
CA THR A 100 31.97 11.83 18.96
C THR A 100 33.24 11.88 18.10
N VAL A 101 33.56 10.80 17.39
CA VAL A 101 34.62 10.76 16.37
C VAL A 101 34.13 9.95 15.18
N THR A 102 33.49 10.61 14.21
CA THR A 102 33.34 10.04 12.87
C THR A 102 34.54 10.46 12.02
N GLY A 103 35.17 9.48 11.36
CA GLY A 103 36.29 9.76 10.47
C GLY A 103 35.83 10.66 9.32
N SER A 104 36.58 11.72 9.04
CA SER A 104 36.33 12.58 7.89
C SER A 104 36.54 11.79 6.60
N ILE A 105 35.48 11.62 5.81
CA ILE A 105 35.55 11.06 4.45
C ILE A 105 36.23 12.10 3.55
N SER A 106 37.44 11.78 3.07
CA SER A 106 38.13 12.59 2.06
C SER A 106 37.51 12.29 0.69
N ARG A 107 36.64 13.18 0.21
CA ARG A 107 36.04 13.11 -1.13
C ARG A 107 37.07 13.56 -2.18
N THR A 108 37.34 12.73 -3.18
CA THR A 108 38.35 12.97 -4.23
C THR A 108 37.81 13.58 -5.52
N ASP A 109 36.50 13.85 -5.62
CA ASP A 109 35.87 14.37 -6.84
C ASP A 109 35.27 15.76 -6.66
N ALA A 110 35.11 16.47 -7.78
CA ALA A 110 34.58 17.83 -7.82
C ALA A 110 33.13 17.86 -7.30
N GLN A 111 32.89 18.63 -6.25
CA GLN A 111 31.54 18.94 -5.78
C GLN A 111 30.98 20.15 -6.52
N THR A 112 29.77 19.99 -7.06
CA THR A 112 28.92 21.11 -7.44
C THR A 112 28.26 21.62 -6.16
N LEU A 113 28.76 22.74 -5.63
CA LEU A 113 28.04 23.50 -4.62
C LEU A 113 26.80 24.08 -5.29
N ALA A 114 25.61 23.73 -4.81
CA ALA A 114 24.41 24.47 -5.17
C ALA A 114 24.55 25.88 -4.60
N THR A 115 24.95 26.83 -5.43
CA THR A 115 24.96 28.26 -5.11
C THR A 115 23.62 28.85 -5.50
N THR A 116 22.83 29.27 -4.52
CA THR A 116 21.69 30.15 -4.76
C THR A 116 22.21 31.51 -5.22
N LEU A 117 22.01 31.83 -6.49
CA LEU A 117 22.41 33.09 -7.10
C LEU A 117 21.42 34.20 -6.73
N PHE A 118 21.70 34.94 -5.64
CA PHE A 118 21.03 36.22 -5.40
C PHE A 118 21.75 37.31 -6.20
N GLU A 119 21.30 37.57 -7.43
CA GLU A 119 21.69 38.77 -8.17
C GLU A 119 20.86 39.97 -7.68
N THR A 120 21.51 40.88 -6.94
CA THR A 120 20.94 42.22 -6.62
C THR A 120 21.30 43.27 -7.68
N ASN A 121 21.73 42.83 -8.86
CA ASN A 121 22.00 43.74 -9.96
C ASN A 121 20.66 44.17 -10.53
N GLY A 122 20.20 45.37 -10.18
CA GLY A 122 19.00 45.96 -10.77
C GLY A 122 19.08 46.04 -12.31
N LEU A 123 17.98 46.47 -12.93
CA LEU A 123 17.78 46.53 -14.40
C LEU A 123 18.87 47.31 -15.19
N GLU A 124 19.79 47.98 -14.50
CA GLU A 124 21.01 48.58 -15.05
C GLU A 124 21.93 47.55 -15.74
N SER A 125 21.96 46.30 -15.26
CA SER A 125 22.75 45.21 -15.90
C SER A 125 22.19 44.79 -17.27
N GLN A 126 20.91 45.07 -17.51
CA GLN A 126 20.20 44.85 -18.78
C GLN A 126 20.26 46.07 -19.70
N GLY A 127 21.09 47.07 -19.39
CA GLY A 127 21.32 48.25 -20.22
C GLY A 127 20.27 49.36 -20.06
N LEU A 128 19.38 49.26 -19.06
CA LEU A 128 18.39 50.30 -18.76
C LEU A 128 19.02 51.37 -17.87
N SER A 129 18.85 52.64 -18.24
CA SER A 129 19.21 53.76 -17.38
C SER A 129 18.29 53.83 -16.16
N GLN A 130 18.73 54.46 -15.07
CA GLN A 130 17.91 54.69 -13.88
C GLN A 130 16.55 55.31 -14.20
N THR A 131 16.48 56.20 -15.20
CA THR A 131 15.23 56.82 -15.64
C THR A 131 14.29 55.81 -16.34
N GLN A 132 14.83 54.86 -17.09
CA GLN A 132 14.03 53.82 -17.76
C GLN A 132 13.53 52.76 -16.77
N SER A 133 14.34 52.40 -15.78
CA SER A 133 13.92 51.50 -14.71
C SER A 133 12.80 52.11 -13.86
N VAL A 134 12.85 53.42 -13.59
CA VAL A 134 11.78 54.15 -12.90
C VAL A 134 10.51 54.25 -13.76
N ALA A 135 10.64 54.49 -15.06
CA ALA A 135 9.48 54.51 -15.97
C ALA A 135 8.78 53.15 -16.09
N LEU A 136 9.55 52.05 -16.05
CA LEU A 136 8.98 50.70 -16.03
C LEU A 136 8.30 50.40 -14.68
N LEU A 137 8.86 50.88 -13.57
CA LEU A 137 8.23 50.81 -12.24
C LEU A 137 6.93 51.61 -12.18
N ASP A 138 6.86 52.79 -12.82
CA ASP A 138 5.62 53.57 -12.91
C ASP A 138 4.58 52.91 -13.83
N LEU A 139 5.00 52.28 -14.94
CA LEU A 139 4.11 51.50 -15.81
C LEU A 139 3.53 50.27 -15.11
N ILE A 140 4.35 49.55 -14.34
CA ILE A 140 3.91 48.41 -13.54
C ILE A 140 3.00 48.88 -12.40
N ARG A 141 3.26 50.05 -11.81
CA ARG A 141 2.40 50.63 -10.77
C ARG A 141 1.05 51.09 -11.32
N ASP A 142 1.02 51.72 -12.50
CA ASP A 142 -0.23 52.11 -13.17
C ASP A 142 -1.03 50.89 -13.67
N GLY A 143 -0.34 49.81 -14.10
CA GLY A 143 -0.96 48.55 -14.48
C GLY A 143 -1.54 47.74 -13.32
N LEU A 144 -0.98 47.88 -12.11
CA LEU A 144 -1.38 47.09 -10.93
C LEU A 144 -2.32 47.84 -9.95
N LEU A 145 -2.48 49.16 -10.08
CA LEU A 145 -3.38 49.97 -9.22
C LEU A 145 -4.45 50.75 -10.00
N GLY A 146 -4.61 50.51 -11.30
CA GLY A 146 -5.55 51.21 -12.18
C GLY A 146 -7.04 50.88 -12.01
N ASN A 147 -7.49 50.40 -10.83
CA ASN A 147 -8.92 50.18 -10.58
C ASN A 147 -9.33 50.31 -9.10
N ILE A 148 -9.06 51.46 -8.47
CA ILE A 148 -9.89 51.96 -7.35
C ILE A 148 -10.12 53.46 -7.57
N GLY A 149 -11.34 53.83 -7.96
CA GLY A 149 -11.79 55.22 -7.97
C GLY A 149 -12.15 55.71 -6.56
N ASP A 150 -11.82 56.96 -6.24
CA ASP A 150 -12.78 58.04 -5.92
C ASP A 150 -12.09 59.27 -5.29
N GLY A 151 -12.52 60.46 -5.76
CA GLY A 151 -12.78 61.62 -4.91
C GLY A 151 -11.62 62.53 -4.46
N GLY A 152 -11.41 63.66 -5.16
CA GLY A 152 -10.53 64.71 -4.62
C GLY A 152 -10.30 65.97 -5.46
N ASN A 153 -11.37 66.75 -5.66
CA ASN A 153 -11.39 68.14 -6.15
C ASN A 153 -10.21 69.06 -5.73
N LEU A 154 -9.79 69.95 -6.66
CA LEU A 154 -9.25 71.33 -6.55
C LEU A 154 -8.22 71.51 -7.71
N GLY A 155 -8.34 72.35 -8.73
CA GLY A 155 -9.20 73.47 -9.10
C GLY A 155 -8.38 74.34 -10.08
N GLY A 156 -9.04 74.96 -11.07
CA GLY A 156 -8.48 76.18 -11.70
C GLY A 156 -8.34 76.20 -13.23
N SER A 157 -9.36 76.79 -13.86
CA SER A 157 -9.24 77.85 -14.88
C SER A 157 -8.95 77.50 -16.35
N GLY A 158 -9.98 77.71 -17.20
CA GLY A 158 -9.83 78.67 -18.30
C GLY A 158 -10.43 78.30 -19.67
N GLY A 159 -11.56 78.94 -20.01
CA GLY A 159 -12.06 79.18 -21.38
C GLY A 159 -12.70 77.97 -22.07
N GLY A 160 -13.97 77.97 -22.47
CA GLY A 160 -14.70 79.03 -23.14
C GLY A 160 -14.68 78.78 -24.65
N ASP A 161 -15.57 77.92 -25.15
CA ASP A 161 -16.07 78.02 -26.52
C ASP A 161 -17.52 77.52 -26.57
N GLU A 162 -18.41 78.40 -27.03
CA GLU A 162 -19.82 78.16 -27.23
C GLU A 162 -20.06 77.74 -28.68
N GLY A 163 -20.91 76.72 -28.85
CA GLY A 163 -21.74 76.59 -30.04
C GLY A 163 -21.39 75.40 -30.92
N ASN A 164 -22.34 74.49 -31.08
CA ASN A 164 -23.23 74.58 -32.25
C ASN A 164 -24.34 73.52 -32.12
N GLY A 165 -25.58 73.98 -32.30
CA GLY A 165 -26.74 73.11 -32.44
C GLY A 165 -26.70 72.41 -33.80
N GLY A 166 -26.80 71.09 -33.78
CA GLY A 166 -27.02 70.25 -34.95
C GLY A 166 -28.26 69.40 -34.73
N SER A 167 -29.43 70.00 -34.90
CA SER A 167 -30.70 69.28 -35.11
C SER A 167 -30.58 68.55 -36.45
N GLY A 168 -30.35 67.23 -36.41
CA GLY A 168 -30.24 66.38 -37.58
C GLY A 168 -31.26 65.25 -37.51
N GLY A 169 -32.28 65.38 -38.37
CA GLY A 169 -33.10 64.33 -38.98
C GLY A 169 -33.32 63.02 -38.24
N GLY A 170 -34.59 62.77 -37.89
CA GLY A 170 -35.07 61.40 -37.84
C GLY A 170 -34.98 60.80 -39.24
N ASP A 171 -34.16 59.75 -39.36
CA ASP A 171 -34.43 58.66 -40.29
C ASP A 171 -35.01 57.53 -39.44
N GLY A 172 -36.23 57.12 -39.79
CA GLY A 172 -36.84 55.89 -39.29
C GLY A 172 -36.15 54.69 -39.91
N GLY A 173 -34.93 54.38 -39.44
CA GLY A 173 -34.42 53.02 -39.51
C GLY A 173 -35.31 52.18 -38.60
N GLY A 174 -36.15 51.31 -39.17
CA GLY A 174 -36.67 50.21 -38.38
C GLY A 174 -35.46 49.48 -37.82
N SER A 175 -35.39 49.32 -36.50
CA SER A 175 -34.51 48.35 -35.87
C SER A 175 -34.94 46.99 -36.41
N SER A 176 -34.31 46.55 -37.50
CA SER A 176 -34.37 45.14 -37.87
C SER A 176 -33.59 44.42 -36.81
N ASN A 177 -34.23 43.47 -36.14
CA ASN A 177 -33.59 42.56 -35.19
C ASN A 177 -32.38 41.91 -35.88
N GLU A 178 -31.18 42.29 -35.47
CA GLU A 178 -29.93 41.71 -35.96
C GLU A 178 -29.67 40.38 -35.22
N PRO A 179 -28.94 39.42 -35.81
CA PRO A 179 -28.61 38.20 -35.08
C PRO A 179 -27.58 38.47 -33.97
N PRO A 180 -27.55 37.66 -32.90
CA PRO A 180 -26.50 37.73 -31.91
C PRO A 180 -25.15 37.36 -32.54
N PHE A 181 -24.04 37.79 -31.93
CA PHE A 181 -22.69 37.42 -32.35
C PHE A 181 -21.88 36.86 -31.18
N PHE A 182 -21.05 35.85 -31.45
CA PHE A 182 -20.18 35.29 -30.42
C PHE A 182 -19.04 36.24 -30.05
N ASP A 183 -18.80 36.38 -28.76
CA ASP A 183 -17.75 37.19 -28.16
C ASP A 183 -16.48 36.37 -28.00
N PHE A 184 -15.71 36.22 -29.08
CA PHE A 184 -14.44 35.50 -29.02
C PHE A 184 -13.44 36.21 -28.09
N PRO A 185 -12.61 35.45 -27.35
CA PRO A 185 -11.48 36.03 -26.61
C PRO A 185 -10.62 36.90 -27.53
N SER A 186 -10.12 38.02 -27.02
CA SER A 186 -9.26 38.93 -27.80
C SER A 186 -8.07 38.14 -28.34
N ASP A 187 -7.94 38.09 -29.67
CA ASP A 187 -6.95 37.35 -30.47
C ASP A 187 -7.36 35.95 -30.99
N GLN A 188 -8.60 35.50 -30.74
CA GLN A 188 -9.16 34.24 -31.26
C GLN A 188 -10.31 34.49 -32.24
N ASN A 189 -10.53 33.55 -33.17
CA ASN A 189 -11.70 33.52 -34.07
C ASN A 189 -12.55 32.25 -33.87
N SER A 190 -12.27 31.48 -32.82
CA SER A 190 -12.92 30.21 -32.48
C SER A 190 -12.78 29.93 -30.99
N TYR A 191 -13.64 29.07 -30.45
CA TYR A 191 -13.48 28.52 -29.11
C TYR A 191 -12.72 27.19 -29.16
N SER A 192 -11.77 27.03 -28.25
CA SER A 192 -11.04 25.79 -28.01
C SER A 192 -10.90 25.63 -26.50
N PHE A 193 -11.34 24.49 -25.98
CA PHE A 193 -11.27 24.16 -24.56
C PHE A 193 -10.58 22.82 -24.38
N ASP A 194 -9.82 22.69 -23.31
CA ASP A 194 -9.20 21.44 -22.91
C ASP A 194 -9.94 20.95 -21.65
N TYR A 195 -10.22 19.66 -21.56
CA TYR A 195 -10.81 19.02 -20.38
C TYR A 195 -10.14 17.67 -20.17
N ASP A 196 -10.03 17.27 -18.90
CA ASP A 196 -9.45 15.99 -18.52
C ASP A 196 -10.48 14.88 -18.76
N GLU A 197 -10.05 13.71 -19.22
CA GLU A 197 -10.93 12.54 -19.25
C GLU A 197 -11.37 12.12 -17.83
N ASN A 198 -12.30 11.17 -17.72
CA ASN A 198 -12.94 10.83 -16.45
C ASN A 198 -13.60 12.02 -15.73
N SER A 199 -13.91 13.09 -16.46
CA SER A 199 -14.63 14.25 -15.94
C SER A 199 -16.06 13.85 -15.55
N SER A 200 -16.56 14.48 -14.48
CA SER A 200 -17.95 14.32 -14.07
C SER A 200 -18.87 15.21 -14.90
N GLY A 201 -20.18 14.91 -14.92
CA GLY A 201 -21.17 15.74 -15.62
C GLY A 201 -21.34 17.15 -15.03
N ASP A 202 -20.81 17.41 -13.84
CA ASP A 202 -20.83 18.72 -13.20
C ASP A 202 -19.61 19.59 -13.60
N ASP A 203 -18.60 19.01 -14.28
CA ASP A 203 -17.39 19.72 -14.67
C ASP A 203 -17.62 20.57 -15.93
N VAL A 204 -17.38 21.88 -15.79
CA VAL A 204 -17.50 22.83 -16.90
C VAL A 204 -16.27 22.73 -17.79
N ILE A 205 -16.45 22.18 -18.99
CA ILE A 205 -15.42 22.06 -20.03
C ILE A 205 -15.02 23.45 -20.54
N GLY A 206 -16.00 24.34 -20.73
CA GLY A 206 -15.75 25.69 -21.19
C GLY A 206 -17.00 26.54 -21.23
N THR A 207 -16.81 27.85 -21.43
CA THR A 207 -17.91 28.81 -21.49
C THR A 207 -17.83 29.61 -22.76
N VAL A 208 -18.92 29.64 -23.53
CA VAL A 208 -19.07 30.52 -24.69
C VAL A 208 -19.91 31.73 -24.33
N SER A 209 -19.62 32.87 -24.95
CA SER A 209 -20.38 34.10 -24.78
C SER A 209 -20.83 34.67 -26.11
N ALA A 210 -21.99 35.31 -26.12
CA ALA A 210 -22.53 36.01 -27.27
C ALA A 210 -23.28 37.27 -26.82
N THR A 211 -23.26 38.29 -27.66
CA THR A 211 -23.92 39.57 -27.42
C THR A 211 -24.91 39.84 -28.55
N ASP A 212 -26.10 40.32 -28.18
CA ASP A 212 -27.08 40.83 -29.13
C ASP A 212 -26.96 42.37 -29.26
N PRO A 213 -26.92 42.93 -30.49
CA PRO A 213 -26.85 44.38 -30.72
C PRO A 213 -27.99 45.20 -30.10
N GLU A 214 -29.19 44.63 -30.00
CA GLU A 214 -30.38 45.26 -29.43
C GLU A 214 -30.55 44.96 -27.92
N GLY A 215 -29.79 43.99 -27.41
CA GLY A 215 -29.71 43.63 -25.98
C GLY A 215 -30.73 42.58 -25.54
N GLU A 216 -31.24 41.79 -26.49
CA GLU A 216 -32.14 40.66 -26.27
C GLU A 216 -31.45 39.53 -25.48
N GLU A 217 -32.28 38.69 -24.83
CA GLU A 217 -31.79 37.53 -24.09
C GLU A 217 -31.28 36.45 -25.06
N ILE A 218 -30.08 35.93 -24.80
CA ILE A 218 -29.48 34.87 -25.60
C ILE A 218 -29.92 33.50 -25.09
N LEU A 219 -30.35 32.64 -26.00
CA LEU A 219 -30.59 31.22 -25.77
C LEU A 219 -29.51 30.41 -26.47
N TYR A 220 -28.81 29.58 -25.70
CA TYR A 220 -27.80 28.66 -26.21
C TYR A 220 -28.38 27.26 -26.47
N SER A 221 -27.87 26.61 -27.51
CA SER A 221 -28.11 25.18 -27.79
C SER A 221 -26.95 24.59 -28.58
N ILE A 222 -26.79 23.27 -28.56
CA ILE A 222 -25.85 22.55 -29.43
C ILE A 222 -26.64 21.95 -30.60
N GLU A 223 -26.16 22.17 -31.82
CA GLU A 223 -26.68 21.55 -33.03
C GLU A 223 -25.81 20.36 -33.42
N PHE A 224 -26.47 19.23 -33.72
CA PHE A 224 -25.86 18.01 -34.18
C PHE A 224 -26.32 17.70 -35.60
N GLY A 225 -25.43 17.15 -36.42
CA GLY A 225 -25.79 16.64 -37.74
C GLY A 225 -26.62 15.36 -37.68
N ASP A 226 -27.17 14.93 -38.82
CA ASP A 226 -27.79 13.61 -38.91
C ASP A 226 -26.76 12.51 -38.59
N ASP A 227 -27.09 11.60 -37.66
CA ASP A 227 -26.25 10.48 -37.20
C ASP A 227 -24.88 10.93 -36.60
N ASP A 228 -24.84 12.11 -35.97
CA ASP A 228 -23.64 12.61 -35.29
C ASP A 228 -23.33 11.77 -34.03
N PRO A 229 -22.13 11.17 -33.90
CA PRO A 229 -21.77 10.36 -32.73
C PRO A 229 -21.71 11.17 -31.43
N LEU A 230 -21.67 12.50 -31.50
CA LEU A 230 -21.67 13.39 -30.33
C LEU A 230 -23.09 13.74 -29.85
N GLU A 231 -24.14 13.35 -30.59
CA GLU A 231 -25.52 13.68 -30.25
C GLU A 231 -25.88 13.17 -28.85
N GLY A 232 -26.20 14.12 -27.95
CA GLY A 232 -26.59 13.83 -26.58
C GLY A 232 -25.43 13.55 -25.62
N LEU A 233 -24.17 13.69 -26.03
CA LEU A 233 -23.00 13.53 -25.15
C LEU A 233 -22.62 14.83 -24.43
N PHE A 234 -22.86 15.98 -25.06
CA PHE A 234 -22.59 17.30 -24.48
C PHE A 234 -23.89 18.09 -24.28
N GLU A 235 -23.91 18.94 -23.26
CA GLU A 235 -24.97 19.92 -23.06
C GLU A 235 -24.40 21.33 -22.83
N ILE A 236 -25.26 22.34 -23.01
CA ILE A 236 -24.93 23.74 -22.77
C ILE A 236 -26.07 24.38 -21.97
N ASN A 237 -25.72 25.12 -20.92
CA ASN A 237 -26.70 25.81 -20.08
C ASN A 237 -26.97 27.25 -20.55
N ALA A 238 -27.87 27.96 -19.84
CA ALA A 238 -28.26 29.32 -20.19
C ALA A 238 -27.13 30.36 -20.01
N ASP A 239 -26.12 30.05 -19.19
CA ASP A 239 -24.95 30.89 -18.96
C ASP A 239 -23.83 30.61 -19.99
N GLY A 240 -24.06 29.69 -20.94
CA GLY A 240 -23.12 29.33 -21.99
C GLY A 240 -22.05 28.32 -21.55
N GLU A 241 -22.21 27.69 -20.39
CA GLU A 241 -21.31 26.66 -19.88
C GLU A 241 -21.61 25.32 -20.56
N ILE A 242 -20.58 24.69 -21.09
CA ILE A 242 -20.61 23.38 -21.76
C ILE A 242 -20.15 22.32 -20.74
N THR A 243 -20.93 21.26 -20.61
CA THR A 243 -20.66 20.11 -19.72
C THR A 243 -20.94 18.79 -20.45
N LEU A 244 -20.51 17.67 -19.87
CA LEU A 244 -20.94 16.34 -20.29
C LEU A 244 -22.34 16.04 -19.77
N THR A 245 -23.13 15.32 -20.57
CA THR A 245 -24.36 14.70 -20.08
C THR A 245 -24.04 13.41 -19.31
N GLU A 246 -25.03 12.81 -18.65
CA GLU A 246 -24.89 11.47 -18.06
C GLU A 246 -24.41 10.44 -19.09
N ALA A 247 -24.87 10.53 -20.34
CA ALA A 247 -24.41 9.65 -21.42
C ALA A 247 -23.01 10.01 -21.92
N GLY A 248 -22.62 11.29 -21.85
CA GLY A 248 -21.28 11.76 -22.22
C GLY A 248 -20.19 11.31 -21.26
N VAL A 249 -20.51 11.24 -19.96
CA VAL A 249 -19.58 10.74 -18.92
C VAL A 249 -19.15 9.30 -19.19
N ASP A 250 -20.08 8.45 -19.65
CA ASP A 250 -19.83 7.04 -19.95
C ASP A 250 -19.40 6.78 -21.42
N ALA A 251 -19.17 7.84 -22.21
CA ALA A 251 -18.89 7.72 -23.64
C ALA A 251 -17.41 7.91 -23.97
N PHE A 252 -17.05 7.56 -25.21
CA PHE A 252 -15.71 7.73 -25.79
C PHE A 252 -15.18 9.17 -25.82
N THR A 253 -16.00 10.15 -25.45
CA THR A 253 -15.62 11.55 -25.35
C THR A 253 -15.05 11.89 -23.97
N ASN A 254 -14.91 10.91 -23.08
CA ASN A 254 -14.43 11.05 -21.71
C ASN A 254 -13.57 9.84 -21.31
N ASP A 255 -12.90 9.25 -22.31
CA ASP A 255 -12.03 8.07 -22.29
C ASP A 255 -11.04 8.25 -23.47
N TYR A 256 -9.83 8.71 -23.13
CA TYR A 256 -8.79 9.13 -24.06
C TYR A 256 -8.19 7.95 -24.85
N GLU A 257 -8.29 6.74 -24.31
CA GLU A 257 -7.77 5.49 -24.88
C GLU A 257 -8.73 4.88 -25.91
N LEU A 258 -10.02 5.23 -25.86
CA LEU A 258 -11.03 4.55 -26.68
C LEU A 258 -11.08 5.04 -28.12
N GLN A 259 -11.08 6.37 -28.37
CA GLN A 259 -11.23 6.94 -29.72
C GLN A 259 -10.37 8.18 -30.01
N SER A 260 -11.00 9.30 -30.34
CA SER A 260 -10.35 10.49 -30.90
C SER A 260 -10.53 11.62 -29.93
N ASN A 261 -9.41 12.17 -29.44
CA ASN A 261 -9.38 12.97 -28.21
C ASN A 261 -9.60 14.46 -28.53
N THR A 262 -10.32 14.71 -29.62
CA THR A 262 -10.68 16.03 -30.13
C THR A 262 -12.05 15.94 -30.76
N HIS A 263 -12.98 16.70 -30.19
CA HIS A 263 -14.36 16.75 -30.61
C HIS A 263 -14.71 18.16 -31.09
N GLN A 264 -15.61 18.25 -32.06
CA GLN A 264 -16.08 19.54 -32.56
C GLN A 264 -17.60 19.56 -32.47
N ILE A 265 -18.12 20.50 -31.69
CA ILE A 265 -19.55 20.74 -31.55
C ILE A 265 -19.92 22.07 -32.21
N THR A 266 -21.16 22.17 -32.70
CA THR A 266 -21.70 23.43 -33.25
C THR A 266 -22.61 24.06 -32.21
N VAL A 267 -22.18 25.18 -31.62
CA VAL A 267 -22.99 25.94 -30.66
C VAL A 267 -23.78 27.02 -31.39
N VAL A 268 -25.06 27.10 -31.07
CA VAL A 268 -26.01 28.08 -31.62
C VAL A 268 -26.36 29.10 -30.53
N ALA A 269 -26.25 30.38 -30.83
CA ALA A 269 -26.79 31.48 -30.04
C ALA A 269 -28.02 32.07 -30.76
N SER A 270 -29.13 32.22 -30.04
CA SER A 270 -30.38 32.78 -30.59
C SER A 270 -30.94 33.91 -29.73
N ASP A 271 -31.46 34.95 -30.37
CA ASP A 271 -32.25 36.03 -29.75
C ASP A 271 -33.77 35.69 -29.69
N GLY A 272 -34.15 34.45 -30.06
CA GLY A 272 -35.52 33.98 -30.20
C GLY A 272 -36.16 34.17 -31.59
N VAL A 273 -35.48 34.85 -32.52
CA VAL A 273 -35.92 35.07 -33.92
C VAL A 273 -34.82 34.68 -34.91
N ASN A 274 -33.61 35.18 -34.71
CA ASN A 274 -32.42 34.91 -35.48
C ASN A 274 -31.45 33.98 -34.71
N THR A 275 -30.49 33.42 -35.44
CA THR A 275 -29.45 32.55 -34.89
C THR A 275 -28.09 32.85 -35.50
N THR A 276 -27.04 32.59 -34.73
CA THR A 276 -25.65 32.52 -35.19
C THR A 276 -25.01 31.25 -34.65
N GLU A 277 -24.16 30.63 -35.46
CA GLU A 277 -23.45 29.38 -35.12
C GLU A 277 -21.95 29.63 -34.97
N THR A 278 -21.32 28.85 -34.09
CA THR A 278 -19.87 28.74 -34.02
C THR A 278 -19.44 27.30 -33.76
N THR A 279 -18.29 26.91 -34.28
CA THR A 279 -17.68 25.62 -33.97
C THR A 279 -16.81 25.78 -32.73
N VAL A 280 -17.05 24.94 -31.72
CA VAL A 280 -16.23 24.82 -30.51
C VAL A 280 -15.41 23.55 -30.62
N THR A 281 -14.10 23.65 -30.44
CA THR A 281 -13.21 22.49 -30.35
C THR A 281 -13.04 22.12 -28.88
N LEU A 282 -13.25 20.87 -28.54
CA LEU A 282 -13.06 20.31 -27.20
C LEU A 282 -11.93 19.29 -27.33
N ASN A 283 -10.82 19.50 -26.61
CA ASN A 283 -9.70 18.60 -26.59
C ASN A 283 -9.68 17.88 -25.24
N GLU A 284 -9.73 16.57 -25.31
CA GLU A 284 -9.58 15.72 -24.14
C GLU A 284 -8.09 15.62 -23.77
N GLN A 285 -7.80 15.63 -22.49
CA GLN A 285 -6.47 15.43 -21.93
C GLN A 285 -6.38 14.07 -21.27
N ASP A 286 -5.29 13.39 -21.61
CA ASP A 286 -4.83 12.13 -21.06
C ASP A 286 -4.54 12.27 -19.56
N VAL A 287 -5.20 11.45 -18.74
CA VAL A 287 -5.02 11.36 -17.29
C VAL A 287 -4.71 9.93 -16.91
N ASN A 288 -3.45 9.70 -16.53
CA ASN A 288 -2.96 8.41 -16.04
C ASN A 288 -3.93 7.72 -15.06
N GLU A 289 -4.43 6.56 -15.47
CA GLU A 289 -5.37 5.72 -14.75
C GLU A 289 -4.67 4.57 -14.02
N ALA A 290 -5.41 3.74 -13.28
CA ALA A 290 -4.84 2.56 -12.64
C ALA A 290 -5.00 1.34 -13.57
N PRO A 291 -4.09 0.34 -13.50
CA PRO A 291 -4.29 -0.91 -14.21
C PRO A 291 -5.61 -1.60 -13.87
N VAL A 292 -6.28 -2.18 -14.85
CA VAL A 292 -7.56 -2.87 -14.69
C VAL A 292 -7.37 -4.38 -14.82
N PHE A 293 -7.79 -5.15 -13.81
CA PHE A 293 -7.70 -6.62 -13.83
C PHE A 293 -8.62 -7.23 -14.90
N GLU A 294 -8.10 -8.17 -15.67
CA GLU A 294 -8.83 -8.93 -16.68
C GLU A 294 -9.35 -10.24 -16.06
N LEU A 295 -10.62 -10.23 -15.67
CA LEU A 295 -11.23 -11.42 -15.07
C LEU A 295 -11.34 -12.58 -16.08
N PRO A 296 -11.21 -13.84 -15.63
CA PRO A 296 -11.31 -14.99 -16.51
C PRO A 296 -12.69 -15.09 -17.20
N ASP A 297 -12.67 -15.47 -18.49
CA ASP A 297 -13.88 -15.76 -19.26
C ASP A 297 -14.74 -16.83 -18.55
N GLY A 298 -15.88 -16.44 -17.97
CA GLY A 298 -16.71 -17.39 -17.20
C GLY A 298 -17.75 -16.77 -16.27
N GLY A 299 -17.73 -15.46 -16.05
CA GLY A 299 -18.77 -14.73 -15.32
C GLY A 299 -18.64 -14.78 -13.79
N GLY A 300 -17.42 -14.93 -13.27
CA GLY A 300 -17.12 -14.63 -11.87
C GLY A 300 -16.56 -13.21 -11.77
N ASP A 301 -16.84 -12.55 -10.65
CA ASP A 301 -16.28 -11.23 -10.30
C ASP A 301 -14.89 -11.36 -9.62
N ASP A 302 -14.36 -12.60 -9.52
CA ASP A 302 -13.20 -12.96 -8.70
C ASP A 302 -12.29 -13.99 -9.40
N TYR A 303 -11.00 -14.01 -9.01
CA TYR A 303 -10.08 -15.10 -9.36
C TYR A 303 -10.18 -16.25 -8.34
N ILE A 304 -10.39 -17.46 -8.83
CA ILE A 304 -10.41 -18.68 -8.02
C ILE A 304 -9.52 -19.73 -8.66
N PHE A 305 -8.47 -20.14 -7.94
CA PHE A 305 -7.53 -21.17 -8.36
C PHE A 305 -7.57 -22.38 -7.44
N TYR A 306 -7.07 -23.50 -7.96
CA TYR A 306 -6.97 -24.77 -7.26
C TYR A 306 -5.56 -25.32 -7.42
N TYR A 307 -5.01 -25.92 -6.37
CA TYR A 307 -3.72 -26.60 -6.40
C TYR A 307 -3.77 -27.83 -5.50
N ASP A 308 -3.06 -28.87 -5.88
CA ASP A 308 -2.92 -30.07 -5.07
C ASP A 308 -1.93 -29.80 -3.92
N GLU A 309 -2.15 -30.37 -2.74
CA GLU A 309 -1.16 -30.34 -1.66
C GLU A 309 0.14 -31.05 -2.06
N ASN A 310 1.19 -30.91 -1.25
CA ASN A 310 2.55 -31.38 -1.58
C ASN A 310 3.10 -30.79 -2.90
N SER A 311 2.55 -29.66 -3.36
CA SER A 311 3.06 -28.94 -4.52
C SER A 311 4.45 -28.37 -4.26
N ALA A 312 5.30 -28.38 -5.29
CA ALA A 312 6.60 -27.73 -5.24
C ALA A 312 6.46 -26.21 -5.35
N ASP A 313 7.50 -25.46 -4.94
CA ASP A 313 7.51 -23.99 -5.02
C ASP A 313 7.54 -23.48 -6.48
N GLU A 314 7.99 -24.29 -7.45
CA GLU A 314 7.90 -23.95 -8.87
C GLU A 314 6.51 -24.19 -9.50
N TYR A 315 5.56 -24.74 -8.74
CA TYR A 315 4.20 -24.95 -9.23
C TYR A 315 3.43 -23.63 -9.30
N VAL A 316 2.94 -23.29 -10.49
CA VAL A 316 2.09 -22.11 -10.71
C VAL A 316 0.65 -22.48 -10.37
N ILE A 317 0.14 -21.94 -9.27
CA ILE A 317 -1.23 -22.14 -8.79
C ILE A 317 -2.22 -21.46 -9.73
N GLY A 318 -1.88 -20.26 -10.19
CA GLY A 318 -2.75 -19.47 -11.06
C GLY A 318 -2.04 -18.27 -11.63
N THR A 319 -2.72 -17.57 -12.53
CA THR A 319 -2.20 -16.36 -13.16
C THR A 319 -3.28 -15.32 -13.20
N VAL A 320 -2.99 -14.13 -12.67
CA VAL A 320 -3.82 -12.94 -12.84
C VAL A 320 -3.26 -12.11 -13.99
N SER A 321 -4.11 -11.33 -14.65
CA SER A 321 -3.68 -10.34 -15.63
C SER A 321 -4.40 -9.03 -15.41
N ALA A 322 -3.73 -7.94 -15.75
CA ALA A 322 -4.27 -6.60 -15.69
C ALA A 322 -3.66 -5.82 -16.84
N THR A 323 -4.44 -4.91 -17.41
CA THR A 323 -4.03 -4.02 -18.48
C THR A 323 -4.12 -2.60 -18.01
N ASP A 324 -3.08 -1.85 -18.28
CA ASP A 324 -3.06 -0.42 -18.09
C ASP A 324 -3.71 0.28 -19.30
N PRO A 325 -4.67 1.20 -19.10
CA PRO A 325 -5.35 1.90 -20.20
C PRO A 325 -4.36 2.59 -21.16
N GLU A 326 -3.36 3.28 -20.63
CA GLU A 326 -2.30 3.99 -21.35
C GLU A 326 -1.25 3.02 -21.95
N ASN A 327 -1.44 1.72 -21.72
CA ASN A 327 -0.53 0.64 -22.09
C ASN A 327 0.84 0.76 -21.40
N GLU A 328 0.89 1.31 -20.19
CA GLU A 328 2.08 1.26 -19.35
C GLU A 328 2.37 -0.17 -18.86
N THR A 329 3.58 -0.35 -18.31
CA THR A 329 4.00 -1.68 -17.83
C THR A 329 3.42 -1.95 -16.45
N VAL A 330 2.55 -2.94 -16.36
CA VAL A 330 1.97 -3.39 -15.10
C VAL A 330 2.96 -4.23 -14.30
N THR A 331 3.05 -3.95 -13.01
CA THR A 331 3.78 -4.73 -12.01
C THR A 331 2.81 -5.30 -10.98
N TYR A 332 3.17 -6.45 -10.40
CA TYR A 332 2.32 -7.17 -9.44
C TYR A 332 3.00 -7.34 -8.09
N GLN A 333 2.21 -7.30 -7.03
CA GLN A 333 2.62 -7.62 -5.67
C GLN A 333 1.47 -8.27 -4.88
N LEU A 334 1.80 -9.10 -3.90
CA LEU A 334 0.84 -9.54 -2.88
C LEU A 334 0.83 -8.57 -1.71
N ASP A 335 -0.37 -8.14 -1.32
CA ASP A 335 -0.62 -7.34 -0.13
C ASP A 335 -1.14 -8.23 1.00
N PHE A 336 -0.52 -8.08 2.16
CA PHE A 336 -0.82 -8.84 3.36
C PHE A 336 -1.02 -7.87 4.52
N ALA A 337 -2.01 -8.15 5.35
CA ALA A 337 -2.17 -7.41 6.59
C ALA A 337 -0.99 -7.65 7.54
N ASP A 338 -0.77 -6.72 8.48
CA ASP A 338 0.19 -6.93 9.56
C ASP A 338 -0.15 -8.25 10.31
N ASP A 339 0.88 -9.08 10.54
CA ASP A 339 0.78 -10.40 11.18
C ASP A 339 -0.15 -11.40 10.45
N ASP A 340 -0.40 -11.22 9.15
CA ASP A 340 -1.15 -12.19 8.34
C ASP A 340 -0.41 -13.56 8.34
N PRO A 341 -1.09 -14.68 8.68
CA PRO A 341 -0.47 -16.00 8.69
C PRO A 341 0.01 -16.48 7.31
N LEU A 342 -0.47 -15.89 6.22
CA LEU A 342 -0.07 -16.19 4.86
C LEU A 342 1.14 -15.37 4.40
N MET A 343 1.57 -14.38 5.19
CA MET A 343 2.69 -13.50 4.85
C MET A 343 3.96 -14.32 4.63
N GLY A 344 4.50 -14.24 3.42
CA GLY A 344 5.71 -14.96 3.01
C GLY A 344 5.49 -16.45 2.68
N LEU A 345 4.25 -16.95 2.68
CA LEU A 345 3.92 -18.32 2.25
C LEU A 345 3.59 -18.38 0.75
N PHE A 346 3.03 -17.31 0.19
CA PHE A 346 2.76 -17.17 -1.25
C PHE A 346 3.63 -16.07 -1.86
N GLU A 347 3.88 -16.18 -3.16
CA GLU A 347 4.55 -15.17 -3.97
C GLU A 347 3.85 -14.95 -5.32
N ILE A 348 4.14 -13.82 -5.95
CA ILE A 348 3.67 -13.48 -7.29
C ILE A 348 4.84 -12.95 -8.12
N ASP A 349 4.94 -13.37 -9.38
CA ASP A 349 5.98 -12.90 -10.30
C ASP A 349 5.51 -11.70 -11.16
N SER A 350 6.42 -11.16 -11.97
CA SER A 350 6.13 -10.03 -12.86
C SER A 350 5.15 -10.34 -14.00
N ASN A 351 4.80 -11.62 -14.21
CA ASN A 351 3.82 -12.06 -15.20
C ASN A 351 2.46 -12.37 -14.54
N GLY A 352 2.30 -12.04 -13.25
CA GLY A 352 1.07 -12.31 -12.51
C GLY A 352 0.91 -13.77 -12.08
N GLN A 353 1.94 -14.60 -12.15
CA GLN A 353 1.89 -16.00 -11.74
C GLN A 353 2.04 -16.12 -10.23
N ILE A 354 1.08 -16.77 -9.58
CA ILE A 354 1.05 -17.02 -8.14
C ILE A 354 1.59 -18.42 -7.86
N SER A 355 2.49 -18.55 -6.90
CA SER A 355 3.07 -19.82 -6.43
C SER A 355 3.29 -19.82 -4.91
N LEU A 356 3.63 -20.98 -4.35
CA LEU A 356 4.11 -21.09 -2.98
C LEU A 356 5.58 -20.67 -2.91
N THR A 357 5.98 -20.06 -1.80
CA THR A 357 7.39 -19.93 -1.46
C THR A 357 7.91 -21.24 -0.88
N ALA A 358 9.23 -21.39 -0.74
CA ALA A 358 9.81 -22.50 0.01
C ALA A 358 9.31 -22.62 1.47
N ALA A 359 8.89 -21.50 2.09
CA ALA A 359 8.26 -21.52 3.40
C ALA A 359 6.79 -21.98 3.32
N GLY A 360 6.06 -21.57 2.29
CA GLY A 360 4.69 -22.02 2.00
C GLY A 360 4.61 -23.53 1.74
N VAL A 361 5.57 -24.08 1.00
CA VAL A 361 5.66 -25.53 0.74
C VAL A 361 5.79 -26.35 2.03
N ALA A 362 6.46 -25.80 3.05
CA ALA A 362 6.66 -26.46 4.34
C ALA A 362 5.61 -26.06 5.40
N ALA A 363 4.62 -25.26 5.03
CA ALA A 363 3.59 -24.73 5.92
C ALA A 363 2.24 -25.43 5.70
N PHE A 364 1.27 -25.09 6.55
CA PHE A 364 -0.11 -25.59 6.48
C PHE A 364 -0.85 -25.24 5.18
N THR A 365 -0.28 -24.40 4.33
CA THR A 365 -0.84 -24.01 3.03
C THR A 365 -0.60 -25.05 1.94
N ASN A 366 0.08 -26.15 2.27
CA ASN A 366 0.46 -27.22 1.34
C ASN A 366 0.40 -28.60 2.03
N ASP A 367 -0.52 -28.71 2.98
CA ASP A 367 -0.83 -29.87 3.83
C ASP A 367 -2.32 -29.77 4.21
N TYR A 368 -3.15 -30.53 3.50
CA TYR A 368 -4.61 -30.47 3.52
C TYR A 368 -5.20 -30.89 4.88
N GLU A 369 -4.46 -31.70 5.64
CA GLU A 369 -4.85 -32.26 6.93
C GLU A 369 -4.59 -31.31 8.11
N LEU A 370 -3.74 -30.29 7.95
CA LEU A 370 -3.34 -29.42 9.04
C LEU A 370 -4.34 -28.31 9.39
N GLN A 371 -4.85 -27.56 8.39
CA GLN A 371 -5.68 -26.37 8.63
C GLN A 371 -6.81 -26.16 7.61
N SER A 372 -6.97 -24.94 7.10
CA SER A 372 -8.06 -24.54 6.22
C SER A 372 -7.55 -24.56 4.79
N ASN A 373 -8.22 -25.32 3.94
CA ASN A 373 -7.72 -25.67 2.60
C ASN A 373 -8.19 -24.65 1.56
N SER A 374 -8.42 -23.41 2.02
CA SER A 374 -8.86 -22.27 1.25
C SER A 374 -8.23 -21.02 1.84
N HIS A 375 -7.52 -20.30 1.00
CA HIS A 375 -6.74 -19.13 1.34
C HIS A 375 -7.17 -17.96 0.45
N GLN A 376 -7.11 -16.74 0.99
CA GLN A 376 -7.37 -15.53 0.24
C GLN A 376 -6.13 -14.65 0.29
N VAL A 377 -5.66 -14.24 -0.89
CA VAL A 377 -4.56 -13.28 -1.04
C VAL A 377 -5.05 -12.06 -1.80
N THR A 378 -4.56 -10.87 -1.45
CA THR A 378 -4.86 -9.65 -2.20
C THR A 378 -3.72 -9.39 -3.16
N VAL A 379 -4.02 -9.29 -4.45
CA VAL A 379 -3.05 -8.92 -5.48
C VAL A 379 -3.21 -7.45 -5.81
N ILE A 380 -2.11 -6.71 -5.84
CA ILE A 380 -2.01 -5.33 -6.32
C ILE A 380 -1.41 -5.35 -7.72
N ALA A 381 -2.01 -4.59 -8.63
CA ALA A 381 -1.46 -4.23 -9.93
C ALA A 381 -1.12 -2.73 -9.95
N SER A 382 0.06 -2.37 -10.44
CA SER A 382 0.53 -0.98 -10.48
C SER A 382 1.29 -0.67 -11.77
N ASP A 383 1.05 0.52 -12.33
CA ASP A 383 1.80 1.19 -13.41
C ASP A 383 3.07 1.90 -12.87
N GLY A 384 3.21 2.01 -11.55
CA GLY A 384 4.28 2.73 -10.85
C GLY A 384 3.85 4.08 -10.23
N VAL A 385 2.62 4.52 -10.47
CA VAL A 385 2.00 5.72 -9.90
C VAL A 385 0.67 5.40 -9.23
N ASN A 386 -0.23 4.76 -9.97
CA ASN A 386 -1.54 4.32 -9.54
C ASN A 386 -1.55 2.82 -9.22
N GLU A 387 -2.55 2.39 -8.47
CA GLU A 387 -2.70 1.01 -8.02
C GLU A 387 -4.16 0.58 -8.06
N SER A 388 -4.39 -0.67 -8.45
CA SER A 388 -5.65 -1.38 -8.25
C SER A 388 -5.40 -2.67 -7.50
N SER A 389 -6.44 -3.22 -6.87
CA SER A 389 -6.31 -4.47 -6.11
C SER A 389 -7.48 -5.40 -6.33
N ILE A 390 -7.22 -6.70 -6.23
CA ILE A 390 -8.24 -7.76 -6.31
C ILE A 390 -7.95 -8.88 -5.31
N VAL A 391 -9.00 -9.50 -4.78
CA VAL A 391 -8.88 -10.69 -3.93
C VAL A 391 -8.87 -11.94 -4.79
N VAL A 392 -7.90 -12.81 -4.55
CA VAL A 392 -7.74 -14.12 -5.21
C VAL A 392 -7.97 -15.22 -4.18
N THR A 393 -8.84 -16.17 -4.49
CA THR A 393 -9.06 -17.36 -3.67
C THR A 393 -8.23 -18.53 -4.19
N LEU A 394 -7.43 -19.14 -3.32
CA LEU A 394 -6.60 -20.30 -3.62
C LEU A 394 -7.15 -21.48 -2.82
N ASN A 395 -7.57 -22.55 -3.49
CA ASN A 395 -8.12 -23.74 -2.84
C ASN A 395 -7.17 -24.92 -3.00
N GLU A 396 -6.75 -25.46 -1.88
CA GLU A 396 -5.95 -26.66 -1.84
C GLU A 396 -6.83 -27.90 -2.07
N GLN A 397 -6.26 -28.91 -2.72
CA GLN A 397 -6.89 -30.18 -3.02
C GLN A 397 -6.13 -31.32 -2.34
N ASP A 398 -6.92 -32.17 -1.68
CA ASP A 398 -6.51 -33.41 -1.03
C ASP A 398 -5.88 -34.39 -2.04
N VAL A 399 -4.70 -34.91 -1.72
CA VAL A 399 -3.98 -35.95 -2.43
C VAL A 399 -3.64 -37.08 -1.48
N ASN A 400 -4.22 -38.26 -1.75
CA ASN A 400 -3.96 -39.48 -0.98
C ASN A 400 -2.46 -39.83 -0.82
N GLU A 401 -1.98 -39.86 0.42
CA GLU A 401 -0.60 -40.10 0.84
C GLU A 401 -0.38 -41.50 1.41
N ALA A 402 0.86 -41.81 1.78
CA ALA A 402 1.19 -43.08 2.43
C ALA A 402 1.06 -42.93 3.97
N PRO A 403 0.65 -43.98 4.70
CA PRO A 403 0.65 -43.95 6.15
C PRO A 403 2.03 -43.67 6.75
N VAL A 404 2.08 -42.81 7.76
CA VAL A 404 3.30 -42.39 8.45
C VAL A 404 3.41 -43.06 9.82
N PHE A 405 4.54 -43.73 10.10
CA PHE A 405 4.77 -44.37 11.39
C PHE A 405 4.94 -43.36 12.54
N GLU A 406 4.27 -43.63 13.67
CA GLU A 406 4.38 -42.86 14.92
C GLU A 406 5.56 -43.36 15.76
N LEU A 407 6.78 -42.95 15.40
CA LEU A 407 7.97 -43.31 16.17
C LEU A 407 7.92 -42.73 17.59
N PRO A 408 8.48 -43.44 18.59
CA PRO A 408 8.66 -42.87 19.93
C PRO A 408 9.51 -41.59 19.90
N ASP A 409 9.18 -40.62 20.76
CA ASP A 409 9.84 -39.32 20.81
C ASP A 409 11.38 -39.43 20.84
N GLY A 410 12.02 -38.89 19.80
CA GLY A 410 13.48 -38.82 19.67
C GLY A 410 14.16 -40.10 19.15
N GLU A 411 13.39 -41.09 18.72
CA GLU A 411 13.90 -42.32 18.11
C GLU A 411 13.76 -42.30 16.58
N GLU A 412 14.69 -42.94 15.89
CA GLU A 412 14.67 -43.10 14.42
C GLU A 412 14.09 -44.47 13.98
N GLU A 413 13.92 -45.39 14.93
CA GLU A 413 13.44 -46.74 14.68
C GLU A 413 12.70 -47.31 15.90
N TYR A 414 11.84 -48.31 15.66
CA TYR A 414 11.23 -49.08 16.74
C TYR A 414 12.22 -50.10 17.30
N CYS A 415 12.53 -50.00 18.60
CA CYS A 415 13.38 -50.95 19.31
C CYS A 415 12.56 -51.79 20.31
N PHE A 416 12.51 -53.10 20.09
CA PHE A 416 11.84 -54.04 20.98
C PHE A 416 12.82 -55.08 21.56
N HIS A 417 12.48 -55.60 22.73
CA HIS A 417 13.25 -56.63 23.42
C HIS A 417 12.30 -57.76 23.83
N TYR A 418 12.73 -59.01 23.66
CA TYR A 418 12.00 -60.18 24.12
C TYR A 418 12.98 -61.21 24.70
N ASP A 419 12.49 -62.02 25.63
CA ASP A 419 13.28 -63.09 26.25
C ASP A 419 13.34 -64.30 25.30
N GLU A 420 14.45 -65.03 25.32
CA GLU A 420 14.54 -66.32 24.62
C GLU A 420 13.48 -67.32 25.12
N ASN A 421 13.15 -68.31 24.30
CA ASN A 421 12.05 -69.25 24.55
C ASN A 421 10.67 -68.57 24.67
N SER A 422 10.49 -67.39 24.04
CA SER A 422 9.18 -66.75 23.92
C SER A 422 8.23 -67.63 23.10
N ALA A 423 6.97 -67.70 23.53
CA ALA A 423 5.92 -68.44 22.83
C ALA A 423 5.35 -67.63 21.65
N GLU A 424 4.60 -68.30 20.76
CA GLU A 424 3.95 -67.68 19.59
C GLU A 424 3.00 -66.54 20.01
N GLU A 425 2.25 -66.71 21.09
CA GLU A 425 1.33 -65.68 21.59
C GLU A 425 2.01 -64.48 22.28
N TYR A 426 3.34 -64.50 22.43
CA TYR A 426 4.07 -63.39 23.03
C TYR A 426 4.18 -62.21 22.06
N VAL A 427 3.59 -61.08 22.43
CA VAL A 427 3.72 -59.83 21.69
C VAL A 427 5.07 -59.20 22.01
N ILE A 428 5.96 -59.17 21.04
CA ILE A 428 7.30 -58.58 21.11
C ILE A 428 7.20 -57.06 21.21
N GLY A 429 6.31 -56.48 20.41
CA GLY A 429 6.19 -55.04 20.28
C GLY A 429 4.93 -54.64 19.53
N MET A 430 4.68 -53.34 19.46
CA MET A 430 3.59 -52.75 18.69
C MET A 430 4.13 -51.56 17.93
N VAL A 431 3.88 -51.54 16.62
CA VAL A 431 4.08 -50.37 15.77
C VAL A 431 2.73 -49.68 15.56
N SER A 432 2.77 -48.37 15.30
CA SER A 432 1.59 -47.59 14.93
C SER A 432 1.96 -46.69 13.75
N ALA A 433 1.05 -46.56 12.81
CA ALA A 433 1.12 -45.61 11.71
C ALA A 433 -0.25 -44.96 11.55
N LEU A 434 -0.23 -43.70 11.14
CA LEU A 434 -1.40 -42.90 10.85
C LEU A 434 -1.45 -42.62 9.36
N ASP A 435 -2.60 -42.88 8.78
CA ASP A 435 -2.96 -42.39 7.45
C ASP A 435 -3.33 -40.91 7.57
N PRO A 436 -2.69 -39.99 6.83
CA PRO A 436 -3.00 -38.56 6.90
C PRO A 436 -4.50 -38.28 6.71
N GLU A 437 -5.13 -38.93 5.73
CA GLU A 437 -6.55 -38.79 5.39
C GLU A 437 -7.48 -39.49 6.40
N GLY A 438 -6.92 -40.15 7.42
CA GLY A 438 -7.64 -40.87 8.46
C GLY A 438 -8.24 -42.20 7.99
N GLY A 439 -7.75 -42.76 6.89
CA GLY A 439 -8.06 -44.08 6.38
C GLY A 439 -7.57 -45.23 7.27
N ASN A 440 -7.86 -46.46 6.83
CA ASN A 440 -7.48 -47.66 7.57
C ASN A 440 -6.08 -48.12 7.17
N VAL A 441 -5.18 -48.22 8.16
CA VAL A 441 -3.83 -48.74 7.95
C VAL A 441 -3.78 -50.26 8.12
N THR A 442 -3.06 -50.92 7.21
CA THR A 442 -2.71 -52.35 7.26
C THR A 442 -1.20 -52.50 7.35
N TYR A 443 -0.73 -53.60 7.96
CA TYR A 443 0.70 -53.83 8.20
C TYR A 443 1.17 -55.12 7.55
N SER A 444 2.40 -55.11 7.06
CA SER A 444 3.11 -56.31 6.59
C SER A 444 4.61 -56.23 6.91
N ILE A 445 5.35 -57.32 6.74
CA ILE A 445 6.81 -57.34 6.89
C ILE A 445 7.42 -57.57 5.52
N ASP A 446 8.24 -56.62 5.07
CA ASP A 446 9.05 -56.77 3.87
C ASP A 446 10.39 -57.42 4.24
N TYR A 447 10.76 -58.46 3.49
CA TYR A 447 11.98 -59.21 3.68
C TYR A 447 12.84 -59.11 2.44
N ALA A 448 14.11 -58.77 2.63
CA ALA A 448 15.08 -58.79 1.55
C ALA A 448 15.16 -60.21 0.92
N PRO A 449 15.53 -60.33 -0.37
CA PRO A 449 15.70 -61.63 -1.00
C PRO A 449 16.72 -62.51 -0.25
N ASN A 450 16.27 -63.68 0.22
CA ASN A 450 17.04 -64.62 1.05
C ASN A 450 17.36 -64.13 2.47
N ASP A 451 16.57 -63.20 3.01
CA ASP A 451 16.66 -62.83 4.42
C ASP A 451 16.42 -64.06 5.31
N PRO A 452 17.36 -64.40 6.23
CA PRO A 452 17.19 -65.53 7.15
C PRO A 452 16.05 -65.34 8.16
N LEU A 453 15.51 -64.12 8.31
CA LEU A 453 14.37 -63.81 9.17
C LEU A 453 13.02 -64.05 8.48
N ASN A 454 13.01 -64.30 7.17
CA ASN A 454 11.78 -64.46 6.40
C ASN A 454 10.90 -65.59 6.96
N GLY A 455 9.69 -65.20 7.38
CA GLY A 455 8.70 -66.09 7.97
C GLY A 455 8.92 -66.42 9.44
N LEU A 456 9.90 -65.81 10.12
CA LEU A 456 10.12 -65.99 11.56
C LEU A 456 9.30 -65.01 12.42
N PHE A 457 9.04 -63.81 11.90
CA PHE A 457 8.21 -62.79 12.54
C PHE A 457 6.94 -62.56 11.75
N GLU A 458 5.89 -62.16 12.46
CA GLU A 458 4.63 -61.72 11.87
C GLU A 458 4.17 -60.40 12.51
N VAL A 459 3.36 -59.65 11.76
CA VAL A 459 2.67 -58.45 12.22
C VAL A 459 1.19 -58.57 11.90
N ASN A 460 0.33 -58.20 12.84
CA ASN A 460 -1.12 -58.18 12.61
C ASN A 460 -1.64 -56.78 12.23
N ASN A 461 -2.91 -56.68 11.84
CA ASN A 461 -3.52 -55.40 11.42
C ASN A 461 -3.58 -54.33 12.54
N ASN A 462 -3.32 -54.69 13.79
CA ASN A 462 -3.20 -53.74 14.90
C ASN A 462 -1.72 -53.35 15.16
N GLY A 463 -0.80 -53.70 14.26
CA GLY A 463 0.62 -53.40 14.38
C GLY A 463 1.36 -54.24 15.44
N GLN A 464 0.75 -55.30 15.98
CA GLN A 464 1.43 -56.14 16.98
C GLN A 464 2.37 -57.13 16.29
N ILE A 465 3.61 -57.19 16.78
CA ILE A 465 4.67 -58.06 16.27
C ILE A 465 4.82 -59.26 17.21
N SER A 466 4.84 -60.47 16.64
CA SER A 466 5.03 -61.75 17.34
C SER A 466 5.94 -62.69 16.54
N LEU A 467 6.37 -63.78 17.18
CA LEU A 467 7.02 -64.90 16.48
C LEU A 467 5.96 -65.77 15.81
N THR A 468 6.27 -66.28 14.62
CA THR A 468 5.50 -67.38 14.03
C THR A 468 5.86 -68.71 14.70
N ASP A 469 5.10 -69.78 14.41
CA ASP A 469 5.49 -71.17 14.73
C ASP A 469 6.96 -71.48 14.38
N ALA A 470 7.43 -71.02 13.21
CA ALA A 470 8.81 -71.21 12.78
C ALA A 470 9.79 -70.33 13.56
N GLY A 471 9.39 -69.10 13.91
CA GLY A 471 10.17 -68.17 14.73
C GLY A 471 10.43 -68.67 16.14
N VAL A 472 9.44 -69.33 16.76
CA VAL A 472 9.57 -69.91 18.11
C VAL A 472 10.69 -70.95 18.18
N GLU A 473 10.84 -71.76 17.13
CA GLU A 473 11.89 -72.80 17.02
C GLU A 473 13.20 -72.28 16.39
N ALA A 474 13.23 -71.03 15.93
CA ALA A 474 14.35 -70.48 15.19
C ALA A 474 15.47 -69.96 16.08
N PHE A 475 16.62 -69.72 15.44
CA PHE A 475 17.81 -69.19 16.08
C PHE A 475 17.62 -67.78 16.69
N THR A 476 16.59 -67.06 16.29
CA THR A 476 16.27 -65.72 16.82
C THR A 476 15.69 -65.80 18.23
N ASN A 477 15.18 -66.96 18.65
CA ASN A 477 14.56 -67.17 19.96
C ASN A 477 15.45 -67.98 20.92
N ASP A 478 16.76 -68.05 20.64
CA ASP A 478 17.79 -68.73 21.43
C ASP A 478 19.00 -67.80 21.58
N TYR A 479 19.27 -67.35 22.81
CA TYR A 479 20.26 -66.31 23.08
C TYR A 479 21.70 -66.76 22.83
N GLU A 480 21.97 -68.07 22.83
CA GLU A 480 23.31 -68.62 22.73
C GLU A 480 23.75 -69.01 21.31
N LEU A 481 22.83 -69.05 20.33
CA LEU A 481 23.14 -69.58 19.00
C LEU A 481 23.74 -68.54 18.03
N PHE A 482 23.27 -67.29 18.03
CA PHE A 482 23.63 -66.30 17.01
C PHE A 482 23.69 -64.85 17.57
N SER A 483 23.73 -63.86 16.67
CA SER A 483 23.58 -62.45 17.04
C SER A 483 22.17 -62.20 17.56
N ASN A 484 22.05 -61.57 18.73
CA ASN A 484 20.77 -61.32 19.41
C ASN A 484 20.08 -60.01 18.97
N ASN A 485 20.61 -59.38 17.92
CA ASN A 485 20.00 -58.22 17.28
C ASN A 485 19.48 -58.65 15.91
N HIS A 486 18.20 -58.40 15.68
CA HIS A 486 17.48 -58.69 14.43
C HIS A 486 16.80 -57.43 13.96
N TYR A 487 16.83 -57.20 12.64
CA TYR A 487 16.22 -56.04 12.01
C TYR A 487 15.17 -56.54 11.03
N ILE A 488 13.94 -56.06 11.17
CA ILE A 488 12.84 -56.34 10.25
C ILE A 488 12.31 -55.01 9.72
N THR A 489 11.84 -55.00 8.47
CA THR A 489 11.21 -53.83 7.86
C THR A 489 9.71 -54.04 7.89
N VAL A 490 9.00 -53.25 8.69
CA VAL A 490 7.53 -53.23 8.69
C VAL A 490 7.06 -52.20 7.68
N VAL A 491 6.06 -52.56 6.87
CA VAL A 491 5.42 -51.70 5.88
C VAL A 491 3.99 -51.42 6.35
N ALA A 492 3.57 -50.16 6.27
CA ALA A 492 2.20 -49.72 6.53
C ALA A 492 1.54 -49.33 5.21
N SER A 493 0.26 -49.64 5.02
CA SER A 493 -0.46 -49.35 3.77
C SER A 493 -1.91 -49.01 4.01
N ASP A 494 -2.42 -48.00 3.31
CA ASP A 494 -3.83 -47.59 3.22
C ASP A 494 -4.62 -48.40 2.16
N GLY A 495 -3.92 -49.25 1.39
CA GLY A 495 -4.44 -50.04 0.29
C GLY A 495 -4.17 -49.46 -1.11
N VAL A 496 -3.57 -48.27 -1.20
CA VAL A 496 -3.14 -47.62 -2.45
C VAL A 496 -1.64 -47.32 -2.41
N ASN A 497 -1.18 -46.72 -1.32
CA ASN A 497 0.18 -46.32 -1.01
C ASN A 497 0.79 -47.22 0.09
N GLU A 498 2.12 -47.27 0.15
CA GLU A 498 2.94 -48.07 1.09
C GLU A 498 4.13 -47.28 1.63
#